data_AF-A0A0L8V5V3-F1
#
_entry.id   AF-A0A0L8V5V3-F1
#
_cell.length_a   1.000
_cell.length_b   1.000
_cell.length_c   1.000
_cell.angle_alpha   90.00
_cell.angle_beta   90.00
_cell.angle_gamma   90.00
#
_symmetry.space_group_name_H-M   'P 1'
#
loop_
_entity.id
_entity.type
_entity.pdbx_description
1 polymer ?
#
loop_
_entity_poly.entity_id
_entity_poly.type
_entity_poly.pdbx_seq_one_letter_code
_entity_poly.pdbx_strand_id
1 'polypeptide(L)'
;MDTVKGQPIFRGMQAEGREWITLFSPEAITEFDYVFTDAMTWTDDKGRRMRLWIPEEVFVDDEQDFMEQLVSRIEAIVSQEPIDIHVNPTYLPEVLADQYDELWTDERIERFVRVLAENDVALEINSRLKLPSEKILRRAKEAGVKFSFGTNNITPDFGRLDYSLEMAEKLGLTYKDMFMPKPDGQKPVQVKGLPAQITG
;
A
#
# COMPACT_ATOMS: atom_id res chain seq x y z
N MET A 1 18.92 3.36 -15.20
CA MET A 1 18.10 4.58 -14.92
C MET A 1 18.35 5.70 -15.93
N ASP A 2 19.54 5.80 -16.52
CA ASP A 2 19.88 6.93 -17.41
C ASP A 2 19.05 7.03 -18.70
N THR A 3 18.52 5.92 -19.21
CA THR A 3 17.72 5.87 -20.44
C THR A 3 16.39 6.62 -20.37
N VAL A 4 15.88 6.87 -19.15
CA VAL A 4 14.63 7.61 -18.92
C VAL A 4 14.84 8.96 -18.26
N LYS A 5 16.10 9.38 -18.11
CA LYS A 5 16.46 10.65 -17.48
C LYS A 5 15.90 11.84 -18.28
N GLY A 6 15.25 12.77 -17.59
CA GLY A 6 14.66 13.96 -18.19
C GLY A 6 13.30 13.73 -18.87
N GLN A 7 12.78 12.50 -18.86
CA GLN A 7 11.40 12.22 -19.27
C GLN A 7 10.43 12.67 -18.16
N PRO A 8 9.19 13.06 -18.50
CA PRO A 8 8.17 13.48 -17.53
C PRO A 8 7.55 12.26 -16.83
N ILE A 9 8.39 11.41 -16.24
CA ILE A 9 8.01 10.19 -15.53
C ILE A 9 8.67 10.15 -14.17
N PHE A 10 8.01 9.51 -13.21
CA PHE A 10 8.61 9.15 -11.93
C PHE A 10 9.07 7.69 -11.96
N ARG A 11 10.19 7.43 -11.29
CA ARG A 11 10.79 6.10 -11.15
C ARG A 11 10.36 5.52 -9.81
N GLY A 12 9.46 4.55 -9.84
CA GLY A 12 9.02 3.83 -8.64
C GLY A 12 9.91 2.63 -8.33
N MET A 13 10.07 2.33 -7.04
CA MET A 13 10.53 1.03 -6.55
C MET A 13 9.35 0.31 -5.89
N GLN A 14 9.03 -0.89 -6.38
CA GLN A 14 8.16 -1.80 -5.66
C GLN A 14 9.00 -2.59 -4.67
N ALA A 15 8.72 -2.42 -3.39
CA ALA A 15 9.32 -3.20 -2.31
C ALA A 15 8.45 -4.44 -2.07
N GLU A 16 8.87 -5.60 -2.59
CA GLU A 16 8.21 -6.89 -2.36
C GLU A 16 8.98 -7.78 -1.38
N GLY A 17 8.27 -8.63 -0.65
CA GLY A 17 8.81 -9.37 0.49
C GLY A 17 8.90 -8.49 1.74
N ARG A 18 9.13 -9.09 2.91
CA ARG A 18 9.37 -8.33 4.16
C ARG A 18 10.85 -8.10 4.40
N GLU A 19 11.68 -8.89 3.75
CA GLU A 19 13.14 -8.87 3.84
C GLU A 19 13.77 -7.71 3.05
N TRP A 20 13.01 -6.99 2.20
CA TRP A 20 13.54 -5.96 1.30
C TRP A 20 14.35 -4.89 2.04
N ILE A 21 13.95 -4.54 3.26
CA ILE A 21 14.65 -3.59 4.13
C ILE A 21 16.09 -4.02 4.49
N THR A 22 16.43 -5.30 4.30
CA THR A 22 17.77 -5.86 4.53
C THR A 22 18.55 -6.06 3.23
N LEU A 23 17.89 -5.98 2.07
CA LEU A 23 18.46 -6.29 0.77
C LEU A 23 19.01 -5.05 0.05
N PHE A 24 18.44 -3.88 0.32
CA PHE A 24 18.79 -2.63 -0.37
C PHE A 24 19.37 -1.61 0.60
N SER A 25 20.44 -0.92 0.18
CA SER A 25 21.00 0.18 0.97
C SER A 25 20.14 1.45 0.85
N PRO A 26 20.18 2.36 1.83
CA PRO A 26 19.50 3.66 1.74
C PRO A 26 19.87 4.46 0.48
N GLU A 27 21.12 4.38 0.04
CA GLU A 27 21.61 5.05 -1.17
C GLU A 27 20.95 4.48 -2.42
N ALA A 28 20.82 3.15 -2.53
CA ALA A 28 20.16 2.51 -3.65
C ALA A 28 18.67 2.87 -3.74
N ILE A 29 17.99 2.96 -2.59
CA ILE A 29 16.57 3.35 -2.51
C ILE A 29 16.40 4.83 -2.91
N THR A 30 17.34 5.69 -2.54
CA THR A 30 17.30 7.14 -2.83
C THR A 30 17.33 7.45 -4.33
N GLU A 31 17.82 6.54 -5.18
CA GLU A 31 17.80 6.70 -6.64
C GLU A 31 16.39 6.72 -7.24
N PHE A 32 15.40 6.17 -6.54
CA PHE A 32 14.00 6.14 -6.95
C PHE A 32 13.25 7.39 -6.49
N ASP A 33 12.27 7.84 -7.27
CA ASP A 33 11.47 9.01 -6.95
C ASP A 33 10.44 8.69 -5.86
N TYR A 34 9.96 7.45 -5.79
CA TYR A 34 9.08 6.97 -4.71
C TYR A 34 9.20 5.46 -4.51
N VAL A 35 8.85 4.99 -3.31
CA VAL A 35 8.80 3.58 -2.91
C VAL A 35 7.37 3.20 -2.58
N PHE A 36 6.94 2.03 -3.02
CA PHE A 36 5.61 1.52 -2.69
C PHE A 36 5.64 0.04 -2.31
N THR A 37 4.72 -0.37 -1.43
CA THR A 37 4.55 -1.76 -1.02
C THR A 37 3.11 -2.03 -0.59
N ASP A 38 2.77 -3.30 -0.41
CA ASP A 38 1.52 -3.78 0.16
C ASP A 38 1.76 -4.60 1.43
N ALA A 39 0.66 -5.07 2.04
CA ALA A 39 0.68 -5.99 3.16
C ALA A 39 0.21 -7.40 2.77
N MET A 40 0.34 -7.78 1.50
CA MET A 40 -0.16 -9.06 0.99
C MET A 40 0.81 -10.23 1.23
N THR A 41 1.98 -9.97 1.83
CA THR A 41 2.96 -10.99 2.23
C THR A 41 3.38 -10.80 3.67
N TRP A 42 3.21 -11.83 4.51
CA TRP A 42 3.77 -11.88 5.86
C TRP A 42 3.95 -13.33 6.34
N THR A 43 4.64 -13.49 7.47
CA THR A 43 4.67 -14.77 8.19
C THR A 43 3.68 -14.67 9.34
N ASP A 44 2.69 -15.55 9.34
CA ASP A 44 1.68 -15.57 10.41
C ASP A 44 2.29 -15.97 11.76
N ASP A 45 1.52 -15.84 12.83
CA ASP A 45 2.00 -16.12 14.19
C ASP A 45 2.28 -17.62 14.44
N LYS A 46 1.97 -18.49 13.47
CA LYS A 46 2.31 -19.92 13.47
C LYS A 46 3.54 -20.24 12.62
N GLY A 47 4.21 -19.24 12.05
CA GLY A 47 5.40 -19.41 11.23
C GLY A 47 5.11 -19.82 9.77
N ARG A 48 3.86 -19.69 9.30
CA ARG A 48 3.47 -19.98 7.92
C ARG A 48 3.63 -18.73 7.07
N ARG A 49 4.43 -18.81 6.02
CA ARG A 49 4.53 -17.73 5.02
C ARG A 49 3.23 -17.67 4.24
N MET A 50 2.67 -16.47 4.13
CA MET A 50 1.47 -16.20 3.35
C MET A 50 1.75 -15.24 2.21
N ARG A 51 1.15 -15.54 1.05
CA ARG A 51 1.02 -14.65 -0.09
C ARG A 51 -0.46 -14.66 -0.47
N LEU A 52 -1.16 -13.57 -0.16
CA LEU A 52 -2.63 -13.56 -0.18
C LEU A 52 -3.26 -13.85 -1.55
N TRP A 53 -2.48 -13.74 -2.63
CA TRP A 53 -2.91 -14.01 -4.00
C TRP A 53 -2.64 -15.44 -4.48
N ILE A 54 -2.03 -16.29 -3.65
CA ILE A 54 -1.76 -17.71 -3.95
C ILE A 54 -2.64 -18.55 -3.02
N PRO A 55 -3.76 -19.12 -3.51
CA PRO A 55 -4.73 -19.82 -2.68
C PRO A 55 -4.11 -20.90 -1.76
N GLU A 56 -3.09 -21.61 -2.24
CA GLU A 56 -2.40 -22.67 -1.50
C GLU A 56 -1.54 -22.16 -0.34
N GLU A 57 -1.31 -20.85 -0.25
CA GLU A 57 -0.52 -20.18 0.78
C GLU A 57 -1.34 -19.23 1.64
N VAL A 58 -2.67 -19.32 1.55
CA VAL A 58 -3.59 -18.58 2.41
C VAL A 58 -4.08 -19.49 3.52
N PHE A 59 -3.80 -19.11 4.76
CA PHE A 59 -4.26 -19.83 5.94
C PHE A 59 -5.18 -18.92 6.76
N VAL A 60 -6.48 -19.23 6.78
CA VAL A 60 -7.47 -18.53 7.61
C VAL A 60 -8.10 -19.54 8.56
N ASP A 61 -7.57 -19.61 9.78
CA ASP A 61 -8.14 -20.47 10.83
C ASP A 61 -9.29 -19.75 11.58
N ASP A 62 -9.16 -18.44 11.76
CA ASP A 62 -10.17 -17.53 12.32
C ASP A 62 -10.07 -16.19 11.55
N GLU A 63 -11.21 -15.70 11.06
CA GLU A 63 -11.25 -14.51 10.21
C GLU A 63 -10.97 -13.22 10.98
N GLN A 64 -11.33 -13.16 12.27
CA GLN A 64 -11.09 -11.98 13.09
C GLN A 64 -9.61 -11.89 13.47
N ASP A 65 -8.98 -13.02 13.78
CA ASP A 65 -7.54 -13.13 13.99
C ASP A 65 -6.77 -12.77 12.72
N PHE A 66 -7.19 -13.28 11.55
CA PHE A 66 -6.61 -12.92 10.26
C PHE A 66 -6.65 -11.42 10.02
N MET A 67 -7.80 -10.79 10.27
CA MET A 67 -7.96 -9.35 10.07
C MET A 67 -7.15 -8.53 11.08
N GLU A 68 -7.02 -8.99 12.33
CA GLU A 68 -6.14 -8.32 13.31
C GLU A 68 -4.67 -8.42 12.90
N GLN A 69 -4.23 -9.58 12.43
CA GLN A 69 -2.89 -9.74 11.87
C GLN A 69 -2.70 -8.80 10.67
N LEU A 70 -3.61 -8.81 9.68
CA LEU A 70 -3.51 -7.94 8.51
C LEU A 70 -3.38 -6.46 8.90
N VAL A 71 -4.24 -5.95 9.78
CA VAL A 71 -4.20 -4.54 10.22
C VAL A 71 -2.92 -4.23 10.99
N SER A 72 -2.50 -5.09 11.92
CA SER A 72 -1.25 -4.89 12.67
C SER A 72 -0.01 -4.92 11.76
N ARG A 73 -0.01 -5.76 10.71
CA ARG A 73 1.06 -5.80 9.71
C ARG A 73 1.08 -4.52 8.89
N ILE A 74 -0.08 -4.02 8.44
CA ILE A 74 -0.17 -2.71 7.77
C ILE A 74 0.37 -1.60 8.68
N GLU A 75 -0.04 -1.58 9.95
CA GLU A 75 0.45 -0.60 10.92
C GLU A 75 1.97 -0.66 11.07
N ALA A 76 2.55 -1.87 11.18
CA ALA A 76 4.00 -2.05 11.27
C ALA A 76 4.73 -1.55 10.02
N ILE A 77 4.27 -1.95 8.82
CA ILE A 77 4.85 -1.54 7.54
C ILE A 77 4.82 -0.02 7.40
N VAL A 78 3.64 0.59 7.53
CA VAL A 78 3.45 2.03 7.31
C VAL A 78 4.23 2.85 8.36
N SER A 79 4.20 2.42 9.64
CA SER A 79 4.86 3.15 10.71
C SER A 79 6.38 2.95 10.78
N GLN A 80 6.95 1.90 10.18
CA GLN A 80 8.38 1.58 10.31
C GLN A 80 9.17 1.53 8.99
N GLU A 81 8.55 1.19 7.87
CA GLU A 81 9.25 1.13 6.59
C GLU A 81 9.29 2.49 5.87
N PRO A 82 10.33 2.79 5.10
CA PRO A 82 10.44 4.04 4.36
C PRO A 82 9.69 3.97 3.01
N ILE A 83 8.36 3.87 3.08
CA ILE A 83 7.48 3.83 1.89
C ILE A 83 6.76 5.15 1.68
N ASP A 84 6.38 5.43 0.44
CA ASP A 84 5.58 6.60 0.05
C ASP A 84 4.12 6.25 -0.24
N ILE A 85 3.85 5.04 -0.73
CA ILE A 85 2.51 4.60 -1.14
C ILE A 85 2.23 3.18 -0.64
N HIS A 86 1.07 2.98 -0.01
CA HIS A 86 0.50 1.67 0.26
C HIS A 86 -0.41 1.23 -0.91
N VAL A 87 -0.01 0.16 -1.60
CA VAL A 87 -0.69 -0.36 -2.80
C VAL A 87 -1.42 -1.68 -2.52
N ASN A 88 -2.23 -2.13 -3.48
CA ASN A 88 -3.18 -3.23 -3.31
C ASN A 88 -3.91 -3.16 -1.95
N PRO A 89 -4.35 -1.95 -1.55
CA PRO A 89 -4.72 -1.71 -0.18
C PRO A 89 -5.95 -2.53 0.16
N THR A 90 -6.06 -2.89 1.44
CA THR A 90 -7.24 -3.59 1.99
C THR A 90 -7.57 -4.93 1.33
N TYR A 91 -6.69 -5.48 0.50
CA TYR A 91 -6.89 -6.76 -0.17
C TYR A 91 -7.19 -7.88 0.81
N LEU A 92 -8.24 -8.65 0.51
CA LEU A 92 -8.56 -9.90 1.18
C LEU A 92 -8.41 -11.05 0.16
N PRO A 93 -7.90 -12.21 0.60
CA PRO A 93 -7.83 -13.40 -0.26
C PRO A 93 -9.24 -13.87 -0.66
N GLU A 94 -9.33 -14.67 -1.72
CA GLU A 94 -10.60 -15.14 -2.30
C GLU A 94 -11.56 -15.74 -1.25
N VAL A 95 -11.02 -16.49 -0.30
CA VAL A 95 -11.80 -17.13 0.79
C VAL A 95 -12.49 -16.13 1.74
N LEU A 96 -12.07 -14.87 1.75
CA LEU A 96 -12.66 -13.79 2.57
C LEU A 96 -13.26 -12.64 1.75
N ALA A 97 -13.11 -12.68 0.42
CA ALA A 97 -13.48 -11.56 -0.46
C ALA A 97 -14.99 -11.24 -0.40
N ASP A 98 -15.84 -12.25 -0.26
CA ASP A 98 -17.30 -12.08 -0.17
C ASP A 98 -17.75 -11.41 1.14
N GLN A 99 -16.89 -11.39 2.17
CA GLN A 99 -17.14 -10.79 3.48
C GLN A 99 -16.42 -9.45 3.66
N TYR A 100 -15.94 -8.85 2.57
CA TYR A 100 -15.06 -7.68 2.60
C TYR A 100 -15.59 -6.53 3.46
N ASP A 101 -16.83 -6.08 3.23
CA ASP A 101 -17.41 -4.95 3.96
C ASP A 101 -17.75 -5.29 5.42
N GLU A 102 -17.96 -6.57 5.74
CA GLU A 102 -18.20 -7.06 7.10
C GLU A 102 -16.90 -7.14 7.90
N LEU A 103 -15.82 -7.60 7.26
CA LEU A 103 -14.50 -7.77 7.88
C LEU A 103 -13.76 -6.44 8.02
N TRP A 104 -13.88 -5.51 7.07
CA TRP A 104 -13.40 -4.13 7.20
C TRP A 104 -14.36 -3.26 8.03
N THR A 105 -14.38 -3.55 9.32
CA THR A 105 -15.17 -2.81 10.32
C THR A 105 -14.72 -1.35 10.41
N ASP A 106 -15.59 -0.47 10.93
CA ASP A 106 -15.25 0.95 11.12
C ASP A 106 -14.00 1.15 11.98
N GLU A 107 -13.79 0.31 12.99
CA GLU A 107 -12.61 0.35 13.86
C GLU A 107 -11.32 0.01 13.09
N ARG A 108 -11.34 -1.03 12.25
CA ARG A 108 -10.19 -1.41 11.43
C ARG A 108 -9.87 -0.36 10.37
N ILE A 109 -10.91 0.22 9.76
CA ILE A 109 -10.77 1.32 8.81
C ILE A 109 -10.14 2.54 9.47
N GLU A 110 -10.58 2.90 10.68
CA GLU A 110 -10.02 4.02 11.44
C GLU A 110 -8.54 3.80 11.75
N ARG A 111 -8.16 2.61 12.23
CA ARG A 111 -6.75 2.25 12.45
C ARG A 111 -5.92 2.37 11.18
N PHE A 112 -6.40 1.78 10.08
CA PHE A 112 -5.75 1.81 8.78
C PHE A 112 -5.54 3.23 8.25
N VAL A 113 -6.58 4.05 8.28
CA VAL A 113 -6.52 5.44 7.79
C VAL A 113 -5.63 6.30 8.68
N ARG A 114 -5.74 6.14 10.01
CA ARG A 114 -4.91 6.89 10.97
C ARG A 114 -3.43 6.64 10.73
N VAL A 115 -3.01 5.38 10.58
CA VAL A 115 -1.57 5.09 10.41
C VAL A 115 -1.02 5.65 9.09
N LEU A 116 -1.81 5.65 8.01
CA LEU A 116 -1.43 6.30 6.75
C LEU A 116 -1.27 7.82 6.93
N ALA A 117 -2.23 8.47 7.58
CA ALA A 117 -2.22 9.92 7.79
C ALA A 117 -1.07 10.37 8.70
N GLU A 118 -0.83 9.66 9.80
CA GLU A 118 0.24 9.97 10.76
C GLU A 118 1.66 9.83 10.16
N ASN A 119 1.82 8.98 9.15
CA ASN A 119 3.10 8.69 8.51
C ASN A 119 3.27 9.35 7.13
N ASP A 120 2.28 10.15 6.68
CA ASP A 120 2.28 10.79 5.37
C ASP A 120 2.51 9.79 4.21
N VAL A 121 1.83 8.63 4.30
CA VAL A 121 1.85 7.57 3.28
C VAL A 121 0.56 7.64 2.47
N ALA A 122 0.71 7.68 1.14
CA ALA A 122 -0.42 7.75 0.23
C ALA A 122 -1.13 6.39 0.08
N LEU A 123 -2.40 6.45 -0.29
CA LEU A 123 -3.27 5.30 -0.52
C LEU A 123 -3.51 5.11 -2.02
N GLU A 124 -3.22 3.93 -2.56
CA GLU A 124 -3.61 3.60 -3.93
C GLU A 124 -5.13 3.46 -4.07
N ILE A 125 -5.69 3.93 -5.19
CA ILE A 125 -7.00 3.50 -5.69
C ILE A 125 -6.74 2.54 -6.85
N ASN A 126 -6.86 1.25 -6.56
CA ASN A 126 -6.51 0.18 -7.49
C ASN A 126 -7.68 -0.15 -8.42
N SER A 127 -7.54 0.19 -9.70
CA SER A 127 -8.62 0.02 -10.67
C SER A 127 -8.88 -1.41 -11.09
N ARG A 128 -7.86 -2.28 -11.03
CA ARG A 128 -7.99 -3.68 -11.42
C ARG A 128 -8.73 -4.47 -10.34
N LEU A 129 -8.38 -4.25 -9.08
CA LEU A 129 -8.99 -4.91 -7.93
C LEU A 129 -10.28 -4.22 -7.46
N LYS A 130 -10.50 -2.96 -7.87
CA LYS A 130 -11.57 -2.09 -7.38
C LYS A 130 -11.52 -1.91 -5.86
N LEU A 131 -10.32 -1.65 -5.36
CA LEU A 131 -10.01 -1.49 -3.94
C LEU A 131 -9.30 -0.16 -3.66
N PRO A 132 -9.43 0.40 -2.45
CA PRO A 132 -10.38 0.06 -1.39
C PRO A 132 -11.81 0.43 -1.75
N SER A 133 -12.81 -0.03 -1.00
CA SER A 133 -14.20 0.42 -1.16
C SER A 133 -14.37 1.94 -0.95
N GLU A 134 -15.45 2.50 -1.51
CA GLU A 134 -15.77 3.93 -1.40
C GLU A 134 -15.84 4.40 0.06
N LYS A 135 -16.33 3.55 0.97
CA LYS A 135 -16.38 3.80 2.41
C LYS A 135 -15.00 4.13 2.98
N ILE A 136 -14.00 3.29 2.67
CA ILE A 136 -12.62 3.46 3.13
C ILE A 136 -12.00 4.71 2.49
N LEU A 137 -12.21 4.91 1.20
CA LEU A 137 -11.68 6.09 0.49
C LEU A 137 -12.22 7.40 1.07
N ARG A 138 -13.50 7.46 1.43
CA ARG A 138 -14.09 8.65 2.08
C ARG A 138 -13.42 8.93 3.43
N ARG A 139 -13.20 7.91 4.25
CA ARG A 139 -12.46 8.03 5.53
C ARG A 139 -11.03 8.50 5.32
N ALA A 140 -10.31 7.91 4.37
CA ALA A 140 -8.96 8.32 4.03
C ALA A 140 -8.89 9.80 3.62
N LYS A 141 -9.85 10.26 2.80
CA LYS A 141 -9.95 11.67 2.41
C LYS A 141 -10.23 12.58 3.62
N GLU A 142 -11.16 12.21 4.49
CA GLU A 142 -11.47 12.96 5.71
C GLU A 142 -10.24 13.14 6.60
N ALA A 143 -9.38 12.12 6.68
CA ALA A 143 -8.12 12.16 7.43
C ALA A 143 -6.97 12.88 6.70
N GLY A 144 -7.19 13.36 5.46
CA GLY A 144 -6.20 14.10 4.68
C GLY A 144 -5.17 13.23 3.95
N VAL A 145 -5.38 11.91 3.87
CA VAL A 145 -4.51 10.98 3.14
C VAL A 145 -4.48 11.33 1.65
N LYS A 146 -3.29 11.28 1.06
CA LYS A 146 -3.10 11.49 -0.39
C LYS A 146 -3.36 10.21 -1.17
N PHE A 147 -3.72 10.35 -2.44
CA PHE A 147 -4.08 9.21 -3.30
C PHE A 147 -3.12 9.02 -4.45
N SER A 148 -2.95 7.77 -4.88
CA SER A 148 -2.36 7.41 -6.17
C SER A 148 -3.33 6.55 -6.96
N PHE A 149 -3.20 6.50 -8.28
CA PHE A 149 -4.02 5.61 -9.12
C PHE A 149 -3.14 4.52 -9.69
N GLY A 150 -3.62 3.28 -9.63
CA GLY A 150 -2.87 2.14 -10.12
C GLY A 150 -3.77 1.08 -10.74
N THR A 151 -3.18 0.30 -11.63
CA THR A 151 -3.84 -0.83 -12.30
C THR A 151 -3.23 -2.17 -11.90
N ASN A 152 -2.11 -2.16 -11.16
CA ASN A 152 -1.36 -3.35 -10.78
C ASN A 152 -1.14 -4.30 -11.98
N ASN A 153 -0.70 -3.73 -13.12
CA ASN A 153 -0.43 -4.46 -14.35
C ASN A 153 0.97 -5.10 -14.29
N ILE A 154 1.06 -6.36 -14.70
CA ILE A 154 2.33 -7.10 -14.82
C ILE A 154 2.80 -7.21 -16.28
N THR A 155 2.03 -6.63 -17.20
CA THR A 155 2.30 -6.66 -18.64
C THR A 155 2.32 -5.23 -19.19
N PRO A 156 2.84 -5.02 -20.41
CA PRO A 156 2.77 -3.71 -21.08
C PRO A 156 1.35 -3.21 -21.35
N ASP A 157 0.32 -4.06 -21.24
CA ASP A 157 -1.06 -3.61 -21.17
C ASP A 157 -1.32 -3.01 -19.78
N PHE A 158 -1.32 -1.68 -19.74
CA PHE A 158 -1.50 -0.92 -18.50
C PHE A 158 -2.90 -1.08 -17.90
N GLY A 159 -3.88 -1.62 -18.64
CA GLY A 159 -5.26 -1.67 -18.17
C GLY A 159 -5.94 -0.30 -18.14
N ARG A 160 -7.05 -0.20 -17.42
CA ARG A 160 -7.89 1.00 -17.37
C ARG A 160 -8.00 1.54 -15.95
N LEU A 161 -8.11 2.86 -15.83
CA LEU A 161 -8.27 3.57 -14.56
C LEU A 161 -9.74 3.89 -14.21
N ASP A 162 -10.69 3.16 -14.79
CA ASP A 162 -12.12 3.51 -14.72
C ASP A 162 -12.61 3.65 -13.27
N TYR A 163 -12.24 2.72 -12.38
CA TYR A 163 -12.62 2.78 -10.97
C TYR A 163 -11.94 3.93 -10.22
N SER A 164 -10.64 4.16 -10.47
CA SER A 164 -9.92 5.28 -9.87
C SER A 164 -10.55 6.62 -10.27
N LEU A 165 -10.94 6.76 -11.54
CA LEU A 165 -11.62 7.96 -12.05
C LEU A 165 -13.03 8.12 -11.49
N GLU A 166 -13.79 7.03 -11.38
CA GLU A 166 -15.11 7.02 -10.73
C GLU A 166 -15.02 7.48 -9.27
N MET A 167 -14.08 6.91 -8.50
CA MET A 167 -13.88 7.30 -7.11
C MET A 167 -13.37 8.74 -7.00
N ALA A 168 -12.49 9.18 -7.89
CA ALA A 168 -12.03 10.56 -7.92
C ALA A 168 -13.19 11.55 -8.10
N GLU A 169 -14.14 11.25 -8.98
CA GLU A 169 -15.35 12.06 -9.16
C GLU A 169 -16.24 12.04 -7.92
N LYS A 170 -16.58 10.85 -7.41
CA LYS A 170 -17.47 10.69 -6.23
C LYS A 170 -16.93 11.33 -4.96
N LEU A 171 -15.61 11.33 -4.80
CA LEU A 171 -14.94 11.95 -3.67
C LEU A 171 -14.65 13.43 -3.92
N GLY A 172 -14.71 13.91 -5.17
CA GLY A 172 -14.26 15.26 -5.54
C GLY A 172 -12.76 15.44 -5.32
N LEU A 173 -11.95 14.46 -5.74
CA LEU A 173 -10.49 14.54 -5.67
C LEU A 173 -9.97 15.57 -6.67
N THR A 174 -8.98 16.33 -6.25
CA THR A 174 -8.26 17.32 -7.04
C THR A 174 -6.78 16.97 -7.06
N TYR A 175 -5.97 17.70 -7.84
CA TYR A 175 -4.51 17.51 -7.83
C TYR A 175 -3.89 17.68 -6.43
N LYS A 176 -4.54 18.40 -5.52
CA LYS A 176 -4.07 18.58 -4.14
C LYS A 176 -4.26 17.34 -3.27
N ASP A 177 -5.12 16.44 -3.70
CA ASP A 177 -5.39 15.17 -3.03
C ASP A 177 -4.49 14.05 -3.57
N MET A 178 -3.74 14.31 -4.64
CA MET A 178 -2.87 13.31 -5.26
C MET A 178 -1.47 13.31 -4.65
N PHE A 179 -0.88 12.13 -4.58
CA PHE A 179 0.51 11.93 -4.19
C PHE A 179 1.45 12.62 -5.18
N MET A 180 2.52 13.20 -4.64
CA MET A 180 3.67 13.69 -5.39
C MET A 180 4.95 13.25 -4.69
N PRO A 181 5.94 12.75 -5.43
CA PRO A 181 7.25 12.41 -4.89
C PRO A 181 7.87 13.53 -4.07
N LYS A 182 8.43 13.17 -2.91
CA LYS A 182 9.16 14.11 -2.06
C LYS A 182 10.48 14.51 -2.73
N PRO A 183 10.89 15.78 -2.60
CA PRO A 183 12.19 16.21 -3.12
C PRO A 183 13.32 15.48 -2.39
N ASP A 184 14.50 15.50 -3.01
CA ASP A 184 15.71 14.95 -2.39
C ASP A 184 15.98 15.60 -1.02
N GLY A 185 16.45 14.80 -0.07
CA GLY A 185 16.59 15.15 1.34
C GLY A 185 15.30 15.03 2.16
N GLN A 186 14.15 14.76 1.53
CA GLN A 186 12.86 14.57 2.21
C GLN A 186 12.23 13.21 1.94
N LYS A 187 12.88 12.33 1.17
CA LYS A 187 12.36 10.99 0.91
C LYS A 187 12.27 10.19 2.21
N PRO A 188 11.28 9.27 2.37
CA PRO A 188 11.12 8.51 3.60
C PRO A 188 12.41 7.81 4.05
N VAL A 189 13.18 7.24 3.12
CA VAL A 189 14.46 6.56 3.46
C VAL A 189 15.52 7.52 3.99
N GLN A 190 15.50 8.79 3.61
CA GLN A 190 16.44 9.81 4.06
C GLN A 190 16.04 10.43 5.40
N VAL A 191 14.74 10.45 5.72
CA VAL A 191 14.20 11.03 6.96
C VAL A 191 14.07 10.00 8.08
N LYS A 192 13.54 8.81 7.75
CA LYS A 192 13.22 7.72 8.67
C LYS A 192 14.31 6.68 8.76
N GLY A 193 15.06 6.48 7.67
CA GLY A 193 15.99 5.36 7.53
C GLY A 193 15.28 4.02 7.31
N LEU A 194 16.08 2.95 7.32
CA LEU A 194 15.59 1.57 7.31
C LEU A 194 15.34 1.09 8.73
N PRO A 195 14.27 0.30 8.98
CA PRO A 195 14.04 -0.28 10.29
C PRO A 195 15.13 -1.30 10.65
N ALA A 196 15.38 -1.47 11.96
CA ALA A 196 16.43 -2.37 12.46
C ALA A 196 16.06 -3.86 12.36
N GLN A 197 14.78 -4.17 12.18
CA GLN A 197 14.23 -5.52 12.12
C GLN A 197 13.17 -5.59 11.01
N ILE A 198 12.93 -6.80 10.51
CA ILE A 198 11.88 -7.07 9.54
C ILE A 198 10.52 -6.74 10.14
N THR A 199 9.75 -5.99 9.36
CA THR A 199 8.42 -5.46 9.68
C THR A 199 7.36 -6.41 9.16
N GLY A 200 6.91 -7.31 10.04
CA GLY A 200 5.76 -8.20 9.79
C GLY A 200 6.08 -9.67 9.54
#